data_AF-H8ZQC8-F1
#
_entry.id   AF-H8ZQC8-F1
#
_cell.length_a   1.000
_cell.length_b   1.000
_cell.length_c   1.000
_cell.angle_alpha   90.00
_cell.angle_beta   90.00
_cell.angle_gamma   90.00
#
_symmetry.space_group_name_H-M   'P 1'
#
loop_
_entity.id
_entity.type
_entity.pdbx_description
1 polymer ?
#
loop_
_entity_poly.entity_id
_entity_poly.type
_entity_poly.pdbx_seq_one_letter_code
_entity_poly.pdbx_strand_id
1 'polypeptide(L)'
;MPPIGNPNDLLAFLQEKINKNKVMIFSKTTCPFCTKVKDLFKSLNVQHDVLELDTIDNGTNVQSALFELSGQKTVPNVFINGKHIGGCDDTLQAHAENRLMQIINATNSKTFDYDLIVVGGGSGGLAAAKEAAALGKTVALLDFVKPSPQGSSWGLGGTCVNVGYIPKKLMHRAAVLGRS
;
A
#
# COMPACT_ATOMS: atom_id res chain seq x y z
N MET A 1 2.62 22.74 15.99
CA MET A 1 3.80 21.86 16.11
C MET A 1 3.94 21.51 17.58
N PRO A 2 3.96 20.23 17.98
CA PRO A 2 4.18 19.88 19.38
C PRO A 2 5.59 20.29 19.81
N PRO A 3 5.80 20.70 21.08
CA PRO A 3 7.10 21.16 21.58
C PRO A 3 8.06 19.97 21.66
N ILE A 4 9.06 19.92 20.78
CA ILE A 4 10.03 18.82 20.71
C ILE A 4 11.21 19.16 21.63
N GLY A 5 11.08 18.81 22.91
CA GLY A 5 12.11 19.03 23.93
C GLY A 5 12.94 17.80 24.31
N ASN A 6 12.58 16.60 23.83
CA ASN A 6 13.19 15.33 24.26
C ASN A 6 13.79 14.56 23.06
N PRO A 7 15.04 14.04 23.15
CA PRO A 7 15.68 13.22 22.11
C PRO A 7 14.86 12.00 21.65
N ASN A 8 14.13 11.35 22.55
CA ASN A 8 13.34 10.16 22.23
C ASN A 8 12.14 10.44 21.31
N ASP A 9 11.52 11.62 21.44
CA ASP A 9 10.38 12.02 20.59
C ASP A 9 10.83 12.29 19.15
N LEU A 10 12.09 12.70 18.99
CA LEU A 10 12.71 13.00 17.71
C LEU A 10 12.98 11.72 16.89
N LEU A 11 13.44 10.66 17.55
CA LEU A 11 13.63 9.34 16.93
C LEU A 11 12.30 8.74 16.47
N ALA A 12 11.25 8.84 17.31
CA ALA A 12 9.92 8.37 16.96
C ALA A 12 9.35 9.13 15.75
N PHE A 13 9.51 10.45 15.71
CA PHE A 13 9.11 11.28 14.57
C PHE A 13 9.84 10.89 13.27
N LEU A 14 11.16 10.66 13.34
CA LEU A 14 11.95 10.24 12.18
C LEU A 14 11.53 8.86 11.68
N GLN A 15 11.32 7.90 12.59
CA GLN A 15 10.83 6.57 12.26
C GLN A 15 9.43 6.62 11.64
N GLU A 16 8.52 7.44 12.16
CA GLU A 16 7.19 7.63 11.58
C GLU A 16 7.29 8.14 10.14
N LYS A 17 8.10 9.18 9.90
CA LYS A 17 8.37 9.72 8.56
C LYS A 17 8.97 8.68 7.61
N ILE A 18 9.94 7.89 8.08
CA ILE A 18 10.60 6.83 7.32
C ILE A 18 9.62 5.69 6.99
N ASN A 19 8.75 5.31 7.91
CA ASN A 19 7.79 4.21 7.71
C ASN A 19 6.57 4.63 6.88
N LYS A 20 6.18 5.91 6.96
CA LYS A 20 5.06 6.46 6.19
C LYS A 20 5.40 6.62 4.71
N ASN A 21 6.66 6.93 4.38
CA ASN A 21 7.10 7.22 3.03
C ASN A 21 7.86 6.04 2.41
N LYS A 22 7.56 5.71 1.15
CA LYS A 22 8.24 4.64 0.42
C LYS A 22 9.74 4.92 0.24
N VAL A 23 10.06 6.16 -0.14
CA VAL A 23 11.42 6.68 -0.23
C VAL A 23 11.48 7.98 0.57
N MET A 24 12.36 8.02 1.56
CA MET A 24 12.59 9.17 2.43
C MET A 24 14.03 9.65 2.27
N ILE A 25 14.21 10.91 1.90
CA ILE A 25 15.53 11.50 1.63
C ILE A 25 15.77 12.63 2.64
N PHE A 26 16.81 12.49 3.46
CA PHE A 26 17.28 13.55 4.35
C PHE A 26 18.38 14.35 3.65
N SER A 27 18.17 15.66 3.55
CA SER A 27 18.89 16.58 2.65
C SER A 27 19.25 17.88 3.37
N LYS A 28 20.14 18.67 2.76
CA LYS A 28 20.34 20.09 3.09
C LYS A 28 20.26 20.90 1.80
N THR A 29 19.63 22.08 1.84
CA THR A 29 19.43 22.90 0.63
C THR A 29 20.76 23.34 -0.01
N THR A 30 21.81 23.49 0.79
CA THR A 30 23.16 23.91 0.35
C THR A 30 24.01 22.77 -0.22
N CYS A 31 23.53 21.53 -0.25
CA CYS A 31 24.34 20.36 -0.62
C CYS A 31 24.12 19.93 -2.09
N PRO A 32 25.16 19.95 -2.95
CA PRO A 32 25.03 19.56 -4.36
C PRO A 32 24.78 18.07 -4.57
N PHE A 33 25.24 17.20 -3.66
CA PHE A 33 25.01 15.76 -3.73
C PHE A 33 23.55 15.39 -3.46
N CYS A 34 22.85 16.19 -2.64
CA CYS A 34 21.42 15.98 -2.37
C CYS A 34 20.59 16.22 -3.63
N THR A 35 20.94 17.24 -4.43
CA THR A 35 20.26 17.53 -5.71
C THR A 35 20.39 16.37 -6.69
N LYS A 36 21.59 15.79 -6.82
CA LYS A 36 21.82 14.62 -7.69
C LYS A 36 20.92 13.43 -7.35
N VAL A 37 20.77 13.14 -6.06
CA VAL A 37 19.93 12.03 -5.60
C VAL A 37 18.44 12.32 -5.84
N LYS A 38 17.99 13.55 -5.63
CA LYS A 38 16.60 13.97 -5.95
C LYS A 38 16.31 13.84 -7.44
N ASP A 39 17.23 14.30 -8.28
CA ASP A 39 17.10 14.20 -9.73
C ASP A 39 17.10 12.75 -10.21
N LEU A 40 17.91 11.87 -9.58
CA LEU A 40 17.89 10.44 -9.85
C LEU A 40 16.50 9.84 -9.55
N PHE A 41 15.95 10.04 -8.35
CA PHE A 41 14.62 9.50 -8.02
C PHE A 41 13.50 10.11 -8.87
N LYS A 42 13.63 11.38 -9.25
CA LYS A 42 12.72 12.05 -10.19
C LYS A 42 12.79 11.43 -11.59
N SER A 43 13.99 11.12 -12.09
CA SER A 43 14.19 10.46 -13.39
C SER A 43 13.63 9.04 -13.42
N LEU A 44 13.67 8.34 -12.29
CA LEU A 44 13.09 7.00 -12.12
C LEU A 44 11.57 7.01 -11.91
N ASN A 45 10.95 8.20 -11.88
CA ASN A 45 9.52 8.39 -11.62
C ASN A 45 9.05 7.75 -10.30
N VAL A 46 9.92 7.76 -9.29
CA VAL A 46 9.64 7.19 -7.96
C VAL A 46 9.20 8.30 -7.03
N GLN A 47 8.02 8.16 -6.42
CA GLN A 47 7.56 9.08 -5.38
C GLN A 47 8.51 9.02 -4.18
N HIS A 48 9.00 10.20 -3.79
CA HIS A 48 9.92 10.37 -2.68
C HIS A 48 9.53 11.63 -1.88
N ASP A 49 9.74 11.57 -0.57
CA ASP A 49 9.60 12.72 0.33
C ASP A 49 10.98 13.19 0.77
N VAL A 50 11.14 14.50 0.92
CA VAL A 50 12.42 15.12 1.25
C VAL A 50 12.26 15.90 2.55
N LEU A 51 13.18 15.69 3.50
CA LEU A 51 13.30 16.53 4.68
C LEU A 51 14.62 17.30 4.63
N GLU A 52 14.52 18.61 4.51
CA GLU A 52 15.65 19.53 4.60
C GLU A 52 15.98 19.80 6.06
N LEU A 53 17.19 19.43 6.50
CA LEU A 53 17.60 19.55 7.90
C LEU A 53 17.94 20.99 8.29
N ASP A 54 18.28 21.84 7.32
CA ASP A 54 18.67 23.24 7.50
C ASP A 54 17.49 24.20 7.63
N THR A 55 16.29 23.78 7.23
CA THR A 55 15.05 24.58 7.38
C THR A 55 14.31 24.31 8.69
N ILE A 56 14.84 23.44 9.55
CA ILE A 56 14.21 23.02 10.80
C ILE A 56 15.02 23.61 11.96
N ASP A 57 14.34 24.30 12.88
CA ASP A 57 14.97 24.97 14.04
C ASP A 57 15.81 24.02 14.92
N ASN A 58 15.48 22.72 14.92
CA ASN A 58 16.15 21.65 15.67
C ASN A 58 17.13 20.81 14.82
N GLY A 59 17.63 21.33 13.69
CA GLY A 59 18.44 20.57 12.72
C GLY A 59 19.62 19.78 13.31
N THR A 60 20.32 20.32 14.31
CA THR A 60 21.43 19.64 14.99
C THR A 60 20.99 18.39 15.76
N ASN A 61 19.84 18.46 16.45
CA ASN A 61 19.29 17.33 17.20
C ASN A 61 18.76 16.25 16.23
N VAL A 62 18.13 16.67 15.13
CA VAL A 62 17.68 15.76 14.06
C VAL A 62 18.86 15.03 13.45
N GLN A 63 19.98 15.72 13.20
CA GLN A 63 21.18 15.11 12.64
C GLN A 63 21.81 14.08 13.60
N SER A 64 21.79 14.33 14.92
CA SER A 64 22.24 13.37 15.94
C SER A 64 21.32 12.13 16.00
N ALA A 65 20.00 12.32 15.99
CA ALA A 65 19.03 11.22 15.98
C ALA A 65 19.11 10.39 14.69
N LEU A 66 19.32 11.03 13.53
CA LEU A 66 19.59 10.36 12.25
C LEU A 66 20.87 9.53 12.31
N PHE A 67 21.92 10.04 12.95
CA PHE A 67 23.17 9.31 13.13
C PHE A 67 22.97 8.04 13.96
N GLU A 68 22.15 8.09 15.02
CA GLU A 68 21.81 6.89 15.80
C GLU A 68 21.04 5.85 14.98
N LEU A 69 20.15 6.28 14.08
CA LEU A 69 19.37 5.37 13.22
C LEU A 69 20.16 4.78 12.05
N SER A 70 21.00 5.59 11.41
CA SER A 70 21.66 5.24 10.14
C SER A 70 23.14 4.89 10.28
N GLY A 71 23.79 5.30 11.37
CA GLY A 71 25.25 5.31 11.51
C GLY A 71 25.95 6.37 10.64
N GLN A 72 25.21 7.23 9.94
CA GLN A 72 25.76 8.17 8.96
C GLN A 72 25.46 9.63 9.34
N LYS A 73 26.51 10.45 9.48
CA LYS A 73 26.38 11.90 9.78
C LYS A 73 26.21 12.78 8.54
N THR A 74 26.56 12.26 7.37
CA THR A 74 26.59 13.00 6.12
C THR A 74 25.22 13.00 5.45
N VAL A 75 24.93 14.07 4.72
CA VAL A 75 23.80 14.16 3.79
C VAL A 75 24.32 14.04 2.35
N PRO A 76 23.56 13.45 1.41
CA PRO A 76 22.22 12.88 1.57
C PRO A 76 22.21 11.59 2.40
N ASN A 77 21.13 11.33 3.10
CA ASN A 77 20.89 10.07 3.81
C ASN A 77 19.54 9.50 3.35
N VAL A 78 19.58 8.34 2.70
CA VAL A 78 18.45 7.78 1.95
C VAL A 78 17.91 6.54 2.64
N PHE A 79 16.60 6.53 2.89
CA PHE A 79 15.86 5.38 3.38
C PHE A 79 14.82 4.95 2.34
N ILE A 80 14.73 3.64 2.10
CA ILE A 80 13.74 3.04 1.21
C ILE A 80 13.05 1.92 1.98
N ASN A 81 11.73 1.97 2.10
CA ASN A 81 10.92 0.96 2.80
C ASN A 81 11.40 0.69 4.24
N GLY A 82 11.77 1.74 4.97
CA GLY A 82 12.31 1.62 6.33
C GLY A 82 13.77 1.18 6.42
N LYS A 83 14.40 0.77 5.30
CA LYS A 83 15.79 0.33 5.26
C LYS A 83 16.72 1.48 4.86
N HIS A 84 17.79 1.67 5.62
CA HIS A 84 18.86 2.60 5.28
C HIS A 84 19.66 2.08 4.07
N ILE A 85 19.81 2.91 3.04
CA ILE A 85 20.57 2.61 1.83
C ILE A 85 21.97 3.21 1.90
N GLY A 86 22.09 4.45 2.40
CA GLY A 86 23.35 5.17 2.51
C GLY A 86 23.27 6.57 1.88
N GLY A 87 24.42 7.02 1.37
CA GLY A 87 24.61 8.33 0.77
C GLY A 87 24.39 8.40 -0.74
N CYS A 88 24.99 9.42 -1.36
CA CYS A 88 24.92 9.64 -2.81
C CYS A 88 25.59 8.51 -3.59
N ASP A 89 26.81 8.12 -3.18
CA ASP A 89 27.59 7.10 -3.87
C ASP A 89 26.94 5.72 -3.75
N ASP A 90 26.48 5.36 -2.55
CA ASP A 90 25.75 4.10 -2.30
C ASP A 90 24.47 4.02 -3.15
N THR A 91 23.73 5.14 -3.27
CA THR A 91 22.49 5.18 -4.04
C THR A 91 22.76 5.05 -5.55
N LEU A 92 23.78 5.74 -6.06
CA LEU A 92 24.19 5.66 -7.47
C LEU A 92 24.74 4.27 -7.82
N GLN A 93 25.55 3.69 -6.94
CA GLN A 93 26.06 2.34 -7.10
C GLN A 93 24.93 1.32 -7.10
N ALA A 94 24.00 1.41 -6.13
CA ALA A 94 22.82 0.54 -6.09
C ALA A 94 21.96 0.67 -7.35
N HIS A 95 21.89 1.87 -7.96
CA HIS A 95 21.21 2.07 -9.23
C HIS A 95 21.94 1.36 -10.38
N ALA A 96 23.26 1.52 -10.49
CA ALA A 96 24.08 0.86 -11.51
C ALA A 96 23.99 -0.68 -11.42
N GLU A 97 23.91 -1.22 -10.21
CA GLU A 97 23.76 -2.66 -9.94
C GLU A 97 22.32 -3.18 -10.13
N ASN A 98 21.36 -2.35 -10.56
CA ASN A 98 19.91 -2.63 -10.58
C ASN A 98 19.29 -3.02 -9.23
N ARG A 99 20.08 -2.98 -8.15
CA ARG A 99 19.68 -3.31 -6.78
C ARG A 99 18.70 -2.29 -6.21
N LEU A 100 18.81 -1.02 -6.60
CA LEU A 100 17.94 0.05 -6.13
C LEU A 100 16.47 -0.22 -6.47
N MET A 101 16.20 -0.60 -7.72
CA MET A 101 14.85 -0.95 -8.18
C MET A 101 14.30 -2.19 -7.47
N GLN A 102 15.16 -3.17 -7.19
CA GLN A 102 14.77 -4.34 -6.40
C GLN A 102 14.37 -3.93 -4.99
N ILE A 103 15.11 -3.06 -4.31
CA ILE A 103 14.78 -2.63 -2.93
C ILE A 103 13.51 -1.78 -2.89
N ILE A 104 13.30 -0.93 -3.88
CA ILE A 104 12.07 -0.12 -4.03
C ILE A 104 10.85 -1.03 -4.21
N ASN A 105 11.00 -2.12 -4.98
CA ASN A 105 9.93 -3.06 -5.25
C ASN A 105 9.77 -4.14 -4.17
N ALA A 106 10.84 -4.43 -3.42
CA ALA A 106 10.88 -5.37 -2.30
C ALA A 106 10.20 -4.80 -1.03
N THR A 107 9.29 -3.84 -1.20
CA THR A 107 8.35 -3.40 -0.17
C THR A 107 7.87 -4.60 0.65
N ASN A 108 7.82 -4.42 1.97
CA ASN A 108 7.02 -5.23 2.91
C ASN A 108 5.51 -5.05 2.63
N SER A 109 5.13 -5.02 1.34
CA SER A 109 3.79 -5.32 0.89
C SER A 109 3.62 -6.75 1.32
N LYS A 110 2.83 -7.00 2.37
CA LYS A 110 2.38 -8.34 2.70
C LYS A 110 2.00 -8.99 1.38
N THR A 111 2.77 -9.98 0.96
CA THR A 111 2.53 -10.68 -0.29
C THR A 111 1.28 -11.48 -0.05
N PHE A 112 0.16 -10.99 -0.56
CA PHE A 112 -1.10 -11.70 -0.53
C PHE A 112 -1.24 -12.44 -1.85
N ASP A 113 -1.77 -13.67 -1.80
CA ASP A 113 -2.02 -14.47 -3.01
C ASP A 113 -3.05 -13.80 -3.93
N TYR A 114 -3.90 -12.92 -3.38
CA TYR A 114 -4.97 -12.20 -4.07
C TYR A 114 -4.98 -10.72 -3.70
N ASP A 115 -5.27 -9.87 -4.67
CA ASP A 115 -5.57 -8.44 -4.48
C ASP A 115 -6.91 -8.21 -3.77
N LEU A 116 -7.87 -9.13 -3.94
CA LEU A 116 -9.20 -9.07 -3.33
C LEU A 116 -9.74 -10.47 -3.01
N ILE A 117 -10.29 -10.65 -1.81
CA ILE A 117 -11.09 -11.82 -1.45
C ILE A 117 -12.53 -11.39 -1.21
N VAL A 118 -13.47 -11.96 -1.97
CA VAL A 118 -14.91 -11.73 -1.83
C VAL A 118 -15.53 -12.92 -1.10
N VAL A 119 -16.16 -12.66 0.05
CA VAL A 119 -16.88 -13.67 0.84
C VAL A 119 -18.38 -13.49 0.61
N GLY A 120 -18.97 -14.41 -0.17
CA GLY A 120 -20.38 -14.43 -0.53
C GLY A 120 -20.61 -14.22 -2.03
N GLY A 121 -20.97 -15.28 -2.75
CA GLY A 121 -21.23 -15.30 -4.19
C GLY A 121 -22.65 -14.87 -4.58
N GLY A 122 -23.20 -13.89 -3.87
CA GLY A 122 -24.48 -13.25 -4.21
C GLY A 122 -24.34 -12.17 -5.28
N SER A 123 -25.41 -11.43 -5.54
CA SER A 123 -25.42 -10.36 -6.56
C SER A 123 -24.35 -9.30 -6.32
N GLY A 124 -24.15 -8.86 -5.08
CA GLY A 124 -23.12 -7.88 -4.73
C GLY A 124 -21.70 -8.43 -4.86
N GLY A 125 -21.46 -9.65 -4.35
CA GLY A 125 -20.13 -10.26 -4.37
C GLY A 125 -19.66 -10.62 -5.78
N LEU A 126 -20.53 -11.22 -6.60
CA LEU A 126 -20.20 -11.52 -7.99
C LEU A 126 -19.95 -10.24 -8.80
N ALA A 127 -20.75 -9.18 -8.58
CA ALA A 127 -20.54 -7.90 -9.26
C ALA A 127 -19.18 -7.27 -8.87
N ALA A 128 -18.87 -7.23 -7.57
CA ALA A 128 -17.60 -6.71 -7.08
C ALA A 128 -16.40 -7.52 -7.60
N ALA A 129 -16.48 -8.85 -7.55
CA ALA A 129 -15.40 -9.72 -8.03
C ALA A 129 -15.16 -9.57 -9.53
N LYS A 130 -16.25 -9.52 -10.33
CA LYS A 130 -16.16 -9.35 -11.77
C LYS A 130 -15.53 -8.01 -12.15
N GLU A 131 -15.93 -6.94 -11.46
CA GLU A 131 -15.39 -5.60 -11.73
C GLU A 131 -13.91 -5.51 -11.34
N ALA A 132 -13.54 -6.02 -10.17
CA ALA A 132 -12.14 -6.06 -9.75
C ALA A 132 -11.27 -6.87 -10.71
N ALA A 133 -11.75 -8.01 -11.19
CA ALA A 133 -11.05 -8.82 -12.20
C ALA A 133 -10.93 -8.08 -13.55
N ALA A 134 -11.95 -7.33 -13.98
CA ALA A 134 -11.90 -6.52 -15.20
C ALA A 134 -10.86 -5.39 -15.11
N LEU A 135 -10.59 -4.89 -13.90
CA LEU A 135 -9.51 -3.94 -13.61
C LEU A 135 -8.13 -4.60 -13.44
N GLY A 136 -8.00 -5.88 -13.79
CA GLY A 136 -6.74 -6.62 -13.76
C GLY A 136 -6.29 -7.07 -12.38
N LYS A 137 -7.19 -7.12 -11.39
CA LYS A 137 -6.88 -7.61 -10.04
C LYS A 137 -6.98 -9.13 -9.95
N THR A 138 -6.12 -9.75 -9.15
CA THR A 138 -6.25 -11.17 -8.78
C THR A 138 -7.31 -11.31 -7.70
N VAL A 139 -8.40 -12.03 -7.99
CA VAL A 139 -9.57 -12.09 -7.11
C VAL A 139 -9.91 -13.53 -6.75
N ALA A 140 -10.10 -13.80 -5.46
CA ALA A 140 -10.75 -15.02 -4.98
C ALA A 140 -12.21 -14.72 -4.60
N LEU A 141 -13.16 -15.52 -5.11
CA LEU A 141 -14.56 -15.45 -4.71
C LEU A 141 -14.95 -16.75 -4.01
N LEU A 142 -15.38 -16.63 -2.76
CA LEU A 142 -15.76 -17.74 -1.90
C LEU A 142 -17.26 -17.71 -1.68
N ASP A 143 -17.95 -18.78 -2.03
CA ASP A 143 -19.38 -18.94 -1.79
C ASP A 143 -19.66 -20.29 -1.15
N PHE A 144 -20.52 -20.29 -0.14
CA PHE A 144 -20.98 -21.50 0.51
C PHE A 144 -22.42 -21.32 0.98
N VAL A 145 -23.28 -22.22 0.54
CA VAL A 145 -24.69 -22.25 0.93
C VAL A 145 -24.88 -23.33 1.98
N LYS A 146 -25.02 -22.90 3.24
CA LYS A 146 -25.39 -23.78 4.33
C LYS A 146 -26.78 -24.38 4.04
N PRO A 147 -26.93 -25.72 4.03
CA PRO A 147 -28.24 -26.33 3.83
C PRO A 147 -29.26 -25.87 4.88
N SER A 148 -30.52 -25.76 4.46
CA SER A 148 -31.64 -25.46 5.36
C SER A 148 -31.89 -26.62 6.34
N PRO A 149 -32.72 -26.43 7.40
CA PRO A 149 -33.13 -27.53 8.27
C PRO A 149 -33.78 -28.72 7.54
N GLN A 150 -34.36 -28.48 6.36
CA GLN A 150 -34.98 -29.49 5.50
C GLN A 150 -33.97 -30.12 4.52
N GLY A 151 -32.70 -29.71 4.57
CA GLY A 151 -31.62 -30.22 3.72
C GLY A 151 -31.50 -29.54 2.35
N SER A 152 -32.35 -28.56 2.04
CA SER A 152 -32.26 -27.84 0.77
C SER A 152 -31.04 -26.92 0.71
N SER A 153 -30.34 -26.93 -0.42
CA SER A 153 -29.23 -26.03 -0.76
C SER A 153 -29.31 -25.69 -2.25
N TRP A 154 -28.49 -24.74 -2.71
CA TRP A 154 -28.49 -24.26 -4.08
C TRP A 154 -27.07 -23.87 -4.52
N GLY A 155 -26.92 -23.55 -5.81
CA GLY A 155 -25.63 -23.19 -6.40
C GLY A 155 -25.26 -21.71 -6.21
N LEU A 156 -24.25 -21.26 -6.97
CA LEU A 156 -23.77 -19.87 -6.97
C LEU A 156 -24.88 -18.87 -7.38
N GLY A 157 -24.72 -17.59 -7.02
CA GLY A 157 -25.64 -16.50 -7.39
C GLY A 157 -26.43 -15.93 -6.22
N GLY A 158 -26.31 -16.54 -5.04
CA GLY A 158 -26.92 -16.11 -3.79
C GLY A 158 -28.45 -16.09 -3.82
N THR A 159 -29.04 -15.35 -2.89
CA THR A 159 -30.48 -15.36 -2.61
C THR A 159 -31.31 -14.93 -3.81
N CYS A 160 -30.95 -13.83 -4.48
CA CYS A 160 -31.74 -13.24 -5.57
C CYS A 160 -32.01 -14.23 -6.72
N VAL A 161 -30.96 -14.97 -7.12
CA VAL A 161 -31.00 -15.94 -8.22
C VAL A 161 -31.73 -17.21 -7.81
N ASN A 162 -31.40 -17.77 -6.65
CA ASN A 162 -31.81 -19.13 -6.31
C ASN A 162 -33.14 -19.20 -5.54
N VAL A 163 -33.38 -18.28 -4.61
CA VAL A 163 -34.51 -18.36 -3.64
C VAL A 163 -35.13 -16.99 -3.36
N GLY A 164 -35.00 -16.05 -4.29
CA GLY A 164 -35.35 -14.64 -4.11
C GLY A 164 -36.11 -14.09 -5.31
N TYR A 165 -35.66 -12.93 -5.80
CA TYR A 165 -36.39 -12.17 -6.83
C TYR A 165 -36.68 -12.97 -8.11
N ILE A 166 -35.74 -13.77 -8.61
CA ILE A 166 -35.90 -14.49 -9.87
C ILE A 166 -37.03 -15.54 -9.77
N PRO A 167 -36.96 -16.56 -8.89
CA PRO A 167 -38.04 -17.54 -8.76
C PRO A 167 -39.34 -16.88 -8.31
N LYS A 168 -39.30 -15.90 -7.40
CA LYS A 168 -40.49 -15.18 -6.94
C LYS A 168 -41.23 -14.49 -8.10
N LYS A 169 -40.51 -13.82 -9.01
CA LYS A 169 -41.11 -13.12 -10.14
C LYS A 169 -41.64 -14.08 -11.20
N LEU A 170 -40.97 -15.22 -11.42
CA LEU A 170 -41.44 -16.28 -12.31
C LEU A 170 -42.75 -16.91 -11.80
N MET A 171 -42.81 -17.26 -10.51
CA MET A 171 -44.03 -17.79 -9.88
C MET A 171 -45.18 -16.77 -9.96
N HIS A 172 -44.90 -15.49 -9.70
CA HIS A 172 -45.90 -14.44 -9.85
C HIS A 172 -46.40 -14.33 -11.30
N ARG A 173 -45.51 -14.42 -12.30
CA ARG A 173 -45.91 -14.36 -13.72
C ARG A 173 -46.77 -15.55 -14.12
N ALA A 174 -46.42 -16.76 -13.66
CA ALA A 174 -47.24 -17.96 -13.89
C ALA A 174 -48.65 -17.78 -13.30
N ALA A 175 -48.77 -17.23 -12.10
CA ALA A 175 -50.06 -16.95 -11.47
C ALA A 175 -50.90 -15.92 -12.25
N VAL A 176 -50.27 -14.93 -12.90
CA VAL A 176 -50.96 -13.96 -13.75
C VAL A 176 -51.43 -14.60 -15.06
N LEU A 177 -50.58 -15.41 -15.70
CA LEU A 177 -50.91 -16.07 -16.98
C LEU A 177 -51.93 -17.21 -16.81
N GLY A 178 -51.98 -17.88 -15.65
CA GLY A 178 -52.97 -18.93 -15.39
C GLY A 178 -54.40 -18.42 -15.15
N ARG A 179 -54.61 -17.09 -15.16
CA ARG A 179 -55.94 -16.46 -15.01
C ARG A 179 -56.55 -15.97 -16.34
N SER A 180 -55.78 -16.02 -17.42
CA SER A 180 -56.19 -15.67 -18.79
C SER A 180 -56.51 -16.92 -19.58
#